data_AF-A0A4U1JPH6-F1
#
_entry.id   AF-A0A4U1JPH6-F1
#
_cell.length_a   1.000
_cell.length_b   1.000
_cell.length_c   1.000
_cell.angle_alpha   90.00
_cell.angle_beta   90.00
_cell.angle_gamma   90.00
#
_symmetry.space_group_name_H-M   'P 1'
#
loop_
_entity.id
_entity.type
_entity.pdbx_description
1 polymer ?
#
loop_
_entity_poly.entity_id
_entity_poly.type
_entity_poly.pdbx_seq_one_letter_code
_entity_poly.pdbx_strand_id
1 'polypeptide(L)'
;MSEQSSYFADIIGFGESVDIMPLVREALAKCELRHDFSAQEVAELVEVAARGKRIPAATLDRIEGQMLWVLTRYVIFRVQSEYRIAQIREVMSDGIRTHVTLQSLGPDPLCDGALKLFGRWLGADELLPFPLDGCKCDRCGCYYRTFSRREALREHPDWPNARSLLQSF
;
A
#
# COMPACT_ATOMS: atom_id res chain seq x y z
N MET A 1 -3.89 -4.55 -32.41
CA MET A 1 -3.48 -3.86 -31.18
C MET A 1 -4.70 -3.87 -30.28
N SER A 2 -4.72 -4.70 -29.23
CA SER A 2 -5.86 -4.75 -28.31
C SER A 2 -5.90 -3.44 -27.53
N GLU A 3 -7.02 -2.70 -27.62
CA GLU A 3 -7.26 -1.54 -26.79
C GLU A 3 -7.06 -1.93 -25.32
N GLN A 4 -6.10 -1.28 -24.65
CA GLN A 4 -6.01 -1.38 -23.21
C GLN A 4 -7.25 -0.67 -22.67
N SER A 5 -8.27 -1.43 -22.31
CA SER A 5 -9.41 -0.87 -21.58
C SER A 5 -8.89 -0.22 -20.30
N SER A 6 -9.36 0.98 -19.99
CA SER A 6 -9.14 1.67 -18.72
C SER A 6 -10.38 1.54 -17.84
N TYR A 7 -10.21 1.55 -16.52
CA TYR A 7 -11.32 1.58 -15.57
C TYR A 7 -10.99 2.54 -14.43
N PHE A 8 -11.75 3.62 -14.34
CA PHE A 8 -11.53 4.67 -13.35
C PHE A 8 -12.42 4.45 -12.13
N ALA A 9 -11.81 4.36 -10.94
CA ALA A 9 -12.53 4.17 -9.68
C ALA A 9 -11.98 5.09 -8.57
N ASP A 10 -12.89 5.64 -7.75
CA ASP A 10 -12.53 6.33 -6.51
C ASP A 10 -12.36 5.32 -5.38
N ILE A 11 -11.11 4.92 -5.15
CA ILE A 11 -10.72 3.95 -4.12
C ILE A 11 -10.41 4.64 -2.78
N ILE A 12 -10.02 5.91 -2.82
CA ILE A 12 -9.62 6.66 -1.63
C ILE A 12 -10.84 7.25 -0.91
N GLY A 13 -11.90 7.60 -1.66
CA GLY A 13 -13.15 8.15 -1.16
C GLY A 13 -13.19 9.68 -1.09
N PHE A 14 -12.33 10.38 -1.85
CA PHE A 14 -12.28 11.85 -1.88
C PHE A 14 -12.75 12.44 -3.22
N GLY A 15 -13.40 11.65 -4.07
CA GLY A 15 -13.90 12.08 -5.38
C GLY A 15 -12.86 12.02 -6.51
N GLU A 16 -11.64 11.57 -6.21
CA GLU A 16 -10.58 11.39 -7.20
C GLU A 16 -10.58 9.94 -7.72
N SER A 17 -10.84 9.77 -9.02
CA SER A 17 -10.81 8.46 -9.65
C SER A 17 -9.44 8.18 -10.27
N VAL A 18 -8.92 6.98 -10.05
CA VAL A 18 -7.66 6.50 -10.63
C VAL A 18 -7.93 5.32 -11.57
N ASP A 19 -7.13 5.19 -12.64
CA ASP A 19 -7.21 4.01 -13.51
C ASP A 19 -6.64 2.79 -12.77
N ILE A 20 -7.50 1.85 -12.40
CA ILE A 20 -7.12 0.65 -11.64
C ILE A 20 -6.79 -0.55 -12.54
N MET A 21 -7.06 -0.46 -13.86
CA MET A 21 -6.92 -1.62 -14.74
C MET A 21 -5.49 -2.18 -14.82
N PRO A 22 -4.41 -1.37 -14.79
CA PRO A 22 -3.05 -1.91 -14.70
C PRO A 22 -2.83 -2.79 -13.47
N LEU A 23 -3.31 -2.36 -12.30
CA LEU A 23 -3.19 -3.10 -11.05
C LEU A 23 -4.07 -4.34 -11.02
N VAL A 24 -5.25 -4.29 -11.64
CA VAL A 24 -6.15 -5.44 -11.79
C VAL A 24 -5.50 -6.53 -12.63
N ARG A 25 -4.90 -6.16 -13.77
CA ARG A 25 -4.18 -7.11 -14.63
C ARG A 25 -3.00 -7.75 -13.90
N GLU A 26 -2.29 -6.96 -13.10
CA GLU A 26 -1.20 -7.47 -12.26
C GLU A 26 -1.71 -8.43 -11.18
N ALA A 27 -2.80 -8.09 -10.50
CA ALA A 27 -3.43 -8.96 -9.49
C ALA A 27 -3.83 -10.31 -10.09
N LEU A 28 -4.45 -10.30 -11.27
CA LEU A 28 -4.82 -11.51 -12.02
C LEU A 28 -3.59 -12.34 -12.42
N ALA A 29 -2.53 -11.69 -12.90
CA ALA A 29 -1.30 -12.38 -13.31
C ALA A 29 -0.55 -13.03 -12.12
N LYS A 30 -0.70 -12.47 -10.91
CA LYS A 30 -0.08 -12.99 -9.68
C LYS A 30 -0.99 -13.96 -8.89
N CYS A 31 -2.26 -14.09 -9.28
CA CYS A 31 -3.21 -14.92 -8.57
C CYS A 31 -2.95 -16.41 -8.84
N GLU A 32 -2.62 -17.15 -7.78
CA GLU A 32 -2.39 -18.61 -7.87
C GLU A 32 -3.68 -19.43 -7.68
N LEU A 33 -4.78 -18.77 -7.27
CA LEU A 33 -6.07 -19.40 -6.99
C LEU A 33 -6.87 -19.61 -8.27
N ARG A 34 -7.57 -20.74 -8.37
CA ARG A 34 -8.46 -20.97 -9.52
C ARG A 34 -9.68 -20.04 -9.46
N HIS A 35 -9.93 -19.32 -10.55
CA HIS A 35 -11.13 -18.48 -10.74
C HIS A 35 -11.48 -18.31 -12.23
N ASP A 36 -12.66 -17.74 -12.52
CA ASP A 36 -13.13 -17.44 -13.88
C ASP A 36 -13.36 -15.94 -14.15
N PHE A 37 -12.96 -15.06 -13.22
CA PHE A 37 -13.14 -13.62 -13.36
C PHE A 37 -12.34 -13.01 -14.53
N SER A 38 -13.00 -12.15 -15.30
CA SER A 38 -12.36 -11.23 -16.22
C SER A 38 -11.78 -10.00 -15.50
N ALA A 39 -10.85 -9.29 -16.15
CA ALA A 39 -10.29 -8.05 -15.61
C ALA A 39 -11.35 -6.97 -15.34
N GLN A 40 -12.37 -6.89 -16.20
CA GLN A 40 -13.48 -5.96 -16.01
C GLN A 40 -14.29 -6.29 -14.74
N GLU A 41 -14.64 -7.56 -14.54
CA GLU A 41 -15.36 -7.98 -13.33
C GLU A 41 -14.54 -7.74 -12.06
N VAL A 42 -13.23 -7.98 -12.09
CA VAL A 42 -12.37 -7.67 -10.93
C VAL A 42 -12.34 -6.18 -10.65
N ALA A 43 -12.29 -5.31 -11.66
CA ALA A 43 -12.31 -3.86 -11.48
C ALA A 43 -13.61 -3.39 -10.80
N GLU A 44 -14.76 -3.93 -11.23
CA GLU A 44 -16.07 -3.66 -10.61
C GLU A 44 -16.11 -4.16 -9.16
N LEU A 45 -15.56 -5.35 -8.89
CA LEU A 45 -15.50 -5.93 -7.54
C LEU A 45 -14.56 -5.15 -6.62
N VAL A 46 -13.46 -4.60 -7.14
CA VAL A 46 -12.57 -3.67 -6.42
C VAL A 46 -13.35 -2.44 -5.97
N GLU A 47 -14.13 -1.81 -6.85
CA GLU A 47 -14.94 -0.64 -6.52
C GLU A 47 -16.02 -0.96 -5.48
N VAL A 48 -16.70 -2.09 -5.61
CA VAL A 48 -17.68 -2.59 -4.62
C VAL A 48 -17.01 -2.82 -3.26
N ALA A 49 -15.85 -3.49 -3.24
CA ALA A 49 -15.09 -3.78 -2.03
C ALA A 49 -14.54 -2.51 -1.36
N ALA A 50 -14.01 -1.57 -2.13
CA ALA A 50 -13.50 -0.29 -1.61
C ALA A 50 -14.57 0.52 -0.89
N ARG A 51 -15.82 0.44 -1.37
CA ARG A 51 -16.99 1.08 -0.75
C ARG A 51 -17.58 0.30 0.44
N GLY A 52 -16.97 -0.81 0.83
CA GLY A 52 -17.47 -1.68 1.89
C GLY A 52 -18.82 -2.31 1.59
N LYS A 53 -19.21 -2.41 0.31
CA LYS A 53 -20.48 -3.01 -0.09
C LYS A 53 -20.39 -4.53 -0.02
N ARG A 54 -21.52 -5.17 0.30
CA ARG A 54 -21.62 -6.63 0.36
C ARG A 54 -21.41 -7.25 -1.02
N ILE A 55 -20.53 -8.24 -1.10
CA ILE A 55 -20.34 -9.08 -2.28
C ILE A 55 -21.25 -10.32 -2.15
N PRO A 56 -22.03 -10.69 -3.18
CA PRO A 56 -22.88 -11.87 -3.14
C PRO A 56 -22.09 -13.18 -2.95
N ALA A 57 -22.67 -14.15 -2.22
CA ALA A 57 -22.04 -15.45 -2.01
C ALA A 57 -21.74 -16.19 -3.33
N ALA A 58 -22.67 -16.14 -4.29
CA ALA A 58 -22.47 -16.71 -5.62
C ALA A 58 -21.26 -16.13 -6.37
N THR A 59 -20.88 -14.88 -6.08
CA THR A 59 -19.64 -14.28 -6.62
C THR A 59 -18.42 -14.85 -5.90
N LEU A 60 -18.47 -15.00 -4.58
CA LEU A 60 -17.36 -15.58 -3.80
C LEU A 60 -17.08 -17.04 -4.18
N ASP A 61 -18.12 -17.81 -4.55
CA ASP A 61 -17.99 -19.22 -4.96
C ASP A 61 -17.24 -19.41 -6.29
N ARG A 62 -16.99 -18.32 -7.04
CA ARG A 62 -16.25 -18.34 -8.32
C ARG A 62 -14.73 -18.34 -8.16
N ILE A 63 -14.22 -18.21 -6.94
CA ILE A 63 -12.79 -18.28 -6.64
C ILE A 63 -12.53 -19.31 -5.55
N GLU A 64 -11.44 -20.06 -5.73
CA GLU A 64 -10.99 -21.07 -4.78
C GLU A 64 -10.90 -20.53 -3.35
N GLY A 65 -11.43 -21.31 -2.40
CA GLY A 65 -11.47 -20.96 -0.98
C GLY A 65 -12.31 -19.71 -0.66
N GLN A 66 -13.14 -19.22 -1.60
CA GLN A 66 -13.90 -17.97 -1.46
C GLN A 66 -13.01 -16.74 -1.20
N MET A 67 -11.74 -16.79 -1.63
CA MET A 67 -10.73 -15.80 -1.30
C MET A 67 -10.68 -14.62 -2.29
N LEU A 68 -11.83 -14.06 -2.67
CA LEU A 68 -11.91 -12.92 -3.61
C LEU A 68 -11.08 -11.71 -3.15
N TRP A 69 -10.89 -11.58 -1.84
CA TRP A 69 -10.07 -10.54 -1.25
C TRP A 69 -8.62 -10.56 -1.75
N VAL A 70 -8.08 -11.68 -2.23
CA VAL A 70 -6.73 -11.77 -2.81
C VAL A 70 -6.60 -10.86 -4.04
N LEU A 71 -7.64 -10.82 -4.88
CA LEU A 71 -7.67 -9.95 -6.05
C LEU A 71 -8.01 -8.51 -5.67
N THR A 72 -9.06 -8.32 -4.86
CA THR A 72 -9.57 -6.96 -4.60
C THR A 72 -8.70 -6.16 -3.64
N ARG A 73 -8.20 -6.76 -2.56
CA ARG A 73 -7.33 -6.06 -1.60
C ARG A 73 -5.99 -5.69 -2.19
N TYR A 74 -5.45 -6.52 -3.09
CA TYR A 74 -4.20 -6.21 -3.78
C TYR A 74 -4.29 -4.81 -4.43
N VAL A 75 -5.33 -4.60 -5.24
CA VAL A 75 -5.55 -3.34 -5.94
C VAL A 75 -5.83 -2.20 -4.97
N ILE A 76 -6.73 -2.41 -4.00
CA ILE A 76 -7.11 -1.38 -3.03
C ILE A 76 -5.90 -0.91 -2.22
N PHE A 77 -5.10 -1.84 -1.68
CA PHE A 77 -3.96 -1.50 -0.86
C PHE A 77 -2.83 -0.83 -1.65
N ARG A 78 -2.61 -1.24 -2.90
CA ARG A 78 -1.67 -0.55 -3.79
C ARG A 78 -2.07 0.91 -4.00
N VAL A 79 -3.33 1.17 -4.39
CA VAL A 79 -3.83 2.53 -4.62
C VAL A 79 -3.75 3.37 -3.33
N GLN A 80 -4.22 2.83 -2.21
CA GLN A 80 -4.16 3.53 -0.91
C GLN A 80 -2.73 3.81 -0.47
N SER A 81 -1.80 2.89 -0.71
CA SER A 81 -0.40 3.08 -0.35
C SER A 81 0.29 4.10 -1.24
N GLU A 82 0.02 4.11 -2.55
CA GLU A 82 0.56 5.11 -3.48
C GLU A 82 0.08 6.51 -3.10
N TYR A 83 -1.23 6.65 -2.84
CA TYR A 83 -1.80 7.90 -2.35
C TYR A 83 -1.15 8.35 -1.03
N ARG A 84 -0.98 7.42 -0.07
CA ARG A 84 -0.32 7.73 1.19
C ARG A 84 1.14 8.17 1.00
N ILE A 85 1.88 7.54 0.10
CA ILE A 85 3.27 7.92 -0.19
C ILE A 85 3.34 9.30 -0.82
N ALA A 86 2.42 9.65 -1.72
CA ALA A 86 2.34 10.99 -2.29
C ALA A 86 2.18 12.04 -1.18
N GLN A 87 1.26 11.83 -0.23
CA GLN A 87 1.10 12.71 0.93
C GLN A 87 2.37 12.82 1.78
N ILE A 88 3.09 11.71 1.99
CA ILE A 88 4.34 11.72 2.75
C ILE A 88 5.39 12.57 2.02
N ARG A 89 5.53 12.39 0.70
CA ARG A 89 6.50 13.13 -0.13
C ARG A 89 6.22 14.62 -0.14
N GLU A 90 4.95 15.01 -0.20
CA GLU A 90 4.52 16.41 -0.11
C GLU A 90 4.93 17.02 1.23
N VAL A 91 4.56 16.38 2.34
CA VAL A 91 4.90 16.84 3.70
C VAL A 91 6.41 16.90 3.96
N MET A 92 7.20 15.99 3.35
CA MET A 92 8.66 16.04 3.39
C MET A 92 9.21 17.25 2.64
N SER A 93 8.62 17.57 1.47
CA SER A 93 9.02 18.72 0.65
C SER A 93 8.71 20.05 1.35
N ASP A 94 7.60 20.11 2.09
CA ASP A 94 7.19 21.28 2.87
C ASP A 94 7.96 21.43 4.20
N GLY A 95 8.78 20.45 4.58
CA GLY A 95 9.57 20.46 5.82
C GLY A 95 8.78 20.25 7.11
N ILE A 96 7.46 19.99 7.03
CA ILE A 96 6.57 19.84 8.20
C ILE A 96 6.87 18.53 8.95
N ARG A 97 7.02 17.42 8.23
CA ARG A 97 7.45 16.12 8.78
C ARG A 97 8.58 15.57 7.93
N THR A 98 9.78 15.57 8.50
CA THR A 98 11.02 15.22 7.79
C THR A 98 11.49 13.81 8.07
N HIS A 99 10.85 13.10 9.01
CA HIS A 99 11.31 11.79 9.45
C HIS A 99 10.25 10.74 9.13
N VAL A 100 10.60 9.80 8.25
CA VAL A 100 9.70 8.70 7.85
C VAL A 100 10.33 7.39 8.25
N THR A 101 9.54 6.50 8.84
CA THR A 101 10.00 5.16 9.26
C THR A 101 8.97 4.12 8.90
N LEU A 102 9.44 2.89 8.70
CA LEU A 102 8.58 1.71 8.59
C LEU A 102 8.30 1.14 9.98
N GLN A 103 7.02 0.96 10.32
CA GLN A 103 6.55 0.31 11.54
C GLN A 103 5.83 -1.01 11.22
N SER A 104 5.83 -1.93 12.18
CA SER A 104 4.94 -3.11 12.16
C SER A 104 3.66 -2.82 12.95
N LEU A 105 2.50 -3.15 12.37
CA LEU A 105 1.17 -2.97 12.95
C LEU A 105 0.72 -4.15 13.83
N GLY A 106 1.60 -5.09 14.17
CA GLY A 106 1.22 -6.24 14.98
C GLY A 106 2.37 -7.21 15.27
N PRO A 107 2.06 -8.40 15.81
CA PRO A 107 3.05 -9.45 16.05
C PRO A 107 3.56 -10.10 14.75
N ASP A 108 2.94 -9.80 13.62
CA ASP A 108 3.29 -10.40 12.34
C ASP A 108 4.73 -10.02 11.93
N PRO A 109 5.55 -11.00 11.50
CA PRO A 109 6.92 -10.74 11.09
C PRO A 109 6.94 -9.89 9.82
N LEU A 110 7.81 -8.90 9.79
CA LEU A 110 8.08 -8.10 8.60
C LEU A 110 8.68 -8.99 7.51
N CYS A 111 8.25 -8.79 6.25
CA CYS A 111 8.83 -9.48 5.10
C CYS A 111 10.30 -9.05 4.89
N ASP A 112 11.12 -9.82 4.18
CA ASP A 112 12.55 -9.51 3.97
C ASP A 112 12.79 -8.11 3.38
N GLY A 113 11.89 -7.66 2.48
CA GLY A 113 11.92 -6.30 1.95
C GLY A 113 11.66 -5.24 3.02
N ALA A 114 10.69 -5.48 3.90
CA ALA A 114 10.36 -4.59 5.03
C ALA A 114 11.48 -4.55 6.08
N LEU A 115 12.08 -5.70 6.40
CA LEU A 115 13.17 -5.79 7.39
C LEU A 115 14.39 -4.94 7.00
N LYS A 116 14.71 -4.83 5.71
CA LYS A 116 15.80 -3.97 5.21
C LYS A 116 15.55 -2.48 5.47
N LEU A 117 14.29 -2.08 5.56
CA LEU A 117 13.85 -0.70 5.76
C LEU A 117 13.48 -0.41 7.21
N PHE A 118 13.38 -1.44 8.05
CA PHE A 118 12.89 -1.30 9.42
C PHE A 118 13.92 -0.63 10.33
N GLY A 119 13.43 0.21 11.26
CA GLY A 119 14.27 0.83 12.28
C GLY A 119 15.23 1.92 11.79
N ARG A 120 15.07 2.40 10.55
CA ARG A 120 15.85 3.49 9.97
C ARG A 120 14.97 4.65 9.49
N TRP A 121 15.61 5.78 9.24
CA TRP A 121 14.98 6.92 8.57
C TRP A 121 14.99 6.67 7.07
N LEU A 122 13.84 6.86 6.44
CA LEU A 122 13.65 6.63 5.02
C LEU A 122 13.70 7.95 4.26
N GLY A 123 14.48 7.96 3.18
CA GLY A 123 14.43 8.98 2.14
C GLY A 123 13.16 8.86 1.29
N ALA A 124 12.85 9.91 0.53
CA ALA A 124 11.69 9.94 -0.37
C ALA A 124 11.78 8.92 -1.53
N ASP A 125 13.01 8.60 -1.93
CA ASP A 125 13.39 7.58 -2.91
C ASP A 125 13.23 6.16 -2.38
N GLU A 126 13.22 5.99 -1.06
CA GLU A 126 13.09 4.68 -0.39
C GLU A 126 11.63 4.34 -0.04
N LEU A 127 10.69 5.25 -0.35
CA LEU A 127 9.25 5.04 -0.17
C LEU A 127 8.68 4.22 -1.33
N LEU A 128 8.32 2.97 -1.03
CA LEU A 128 7.75 2.02 -1.97
C LEU A 128 6.29 1.69 -1.61
N PRO A 129 5.37 1.59 -2.58
CA PRO A 129 3.97 1.29 -2.28
C PRO A 129 3.78 -0.16 -1.81
N PHE A 130 2.87 -0.36 -0.85
CA PHE A 130 2.60 -1.67 -0.28
C PHE A 130 1.72 -2.55 -1.16
N PRO A 131 2.00 -3.86 -1.21
CA PRO A 131 3.06 -4.57 -0.50
C PRO A 131 4.46 -4.32 -1.12
N LEU A 132 5.50 -4.20 -0.29
CA LEU A 132 6.88 -3.97 -0.75
C LEU A 132 7.34 -5.09 -1.69
N ASP A 133 8.29 -4.78 -2.57
CA ASP A 133 8.93 -5.79 -3.41
C ASP A 133 9.50 -6.93 -2.55
N GLY A 134 8.95 -8.14 -2.72
CA GLY A 134 9.31 -9.33 -1.95
C GLY A 134 8.34 -9.72 -0.83
N CYS A 135 7.32 -8.91 -0.54
CA CYS A 135 6.25 -9.31 0.36
C CYS A 135 5.29 -10.28 -0.35
N LYS A 136 5.45 -11.58 -0.05
CA LYS A 136 4.60 -12.67 -0.55
C LYS A 136 3.40 -12.99 0.35
N CYS A 137 3.26 -12.29 1.48
CA CYS A 137 2.28 -12.62 2.51
C CYS A 137 1.02 -11.76 2.41
N ASP A 138 -0.12 -12.40 2.70
CA ASP A 138 -1.46 -11.80 2.76
C ASP A 138 -1.63 -10.68 3.80
N ARG A 139 -0.65 -10.56 4.71
CA ARG A 139 -0.63 -9.62 5.83
C ARG A 139 0.80 -9.12 6.07
N CYS A 140 1.31 -8.25 5.20
CA CYS A 140 2.41 -7.38 5.65
C CYS A 140 1.78 -6.34 6.57
N GLY A 141 2.03 -6.41 7.88
CA GLY A 141 1.65 -5.37 8.85
C GLY A 141 2.46 -4.08 8.68
N CYS A 142 2.96 -3.80 7.49
CA CYS A 142 3.98 -2.82 7.21
C CYS A 142 3.30 -1.48 6.97
N TYR A 143 3.68 -0.45 7.74
CA TYR A 143 3.05 0.86 7.66
C TYR A 143 4.09 1.97 7.79
N TYR A 144 3.96 3.03 7.00
CA TYR A 144 4.84 4.20 7.09
C TYR A 144 4.30 5.22 8.09
N ARG A 145 5.13 5.59 9.06
CA ARG A 145 4.83 6.67 10.00
C ARG A 145 5.77 7.84 9.81
N THR A 146 5.19 9.03 9.84
CA THR A 146 5.88 10.31 9.68
C THR A 146 5.92 11.08 10.99
N PHE A 147 7.07 11.65 11.32
CA PHE A 147 7.31 12.44 12.53
C PHE A 147 7.89 13.80 12.19
N SER A 148 7.54 14.81 12.98
CA SER A 148 8.37 16.00 13.11
C SER A 148 9.71 15.63 13.78
N ARG A 149 10.72 16.48 13.60
CA ARG A 149 12.04 16.27 14.18
C ARG A 149 12.02 16.10 15.70
N ARG A 150 11.19 16.88 16.40
CA ARG A 150 11.06 16.81 17.86
C ARG A 150 10.39 15.52 18.32
N GLU A 151 9.41 15.02 17.57
CA GLU A 151 8.75 13.74 17.87
C GLU A 151 9.71 12.57 17.64
N ALA A 152 10.46 12.58 16.53
CA ALA A 152 11.45 11.55 16.24
C ALA A 152 12.52 11.43 17.34
N LEU A 153 13.03 12.58 17.84
CA LEU A 153 14.00 12.62 18.93
C LEU A 153 13.44 12.08 20.26
N ARG A 154 12.14 12.21 20.48
CA ARG A 154 11.49 11.73 21.71
C ARG A 154 11.20 10.24 21.64
N GLU A 155 10.68 9.76 20.51
CA GLU A 155 10.33 8.34 20.36
C GLU A 155 11.58 7.48 20.12
N HIS A 156 12.63 8.03 19.51
CA HIS A 156 13.83 7.29 19.10
C HIS A 156 15.12 8.08 19.35
N PRO A 157 15.51 8.30 20.61
CA PRO A 157 16.67 9.13 20.97
C PRO A 157 18.01 8.55 20.49
N ASP A 158 18.08 7.24 20.28
CA ASP A 158 19.32 6.52 19.94
C ASP A 158 19.51 6.27 18.44
N TRP A 159 18.60 6.74 17.58
CA TRP A 159 18.71 6.50 16.15
C TRP A 159 19.87 7.28 15.50
N PRO A 160 20.65 6.63 14.60
CA PRO A 160 21.69 7.31 13.86
C PRO A 160 21.06 8.47 13.07
N ASN A 161 21.66 9.66 13.17
CA ASN A 161 21.19 10.96 12.66
C ASN A 161 20.34 11.84 13.59
N ALA A 162 19.87 11.34 14.73
CA ALA A 162 19.18 12.17 15.74
C ALA A 162 20.03 13.37 16.20
N ARG A 163 21.32 13.11 16.47
CA ARG A 163 22.27 14.13 16.99
C ARG A 163 23.01 14.93 15.91
N SER A 164 23.31 14.36 14.74
CA SER A 164 24.05 15.08 13.68
C SER A 164 23.24 16.24 13.09
N LEU A 165 21.91 16.13 13.07
CA LEU A 165 21.03 17.21 12.62
C LEU A 165 21.05 18.45 13.54
N LEU A 166 21.47 18.33 14.82
CA LEU A 166 21.57 19.49 15.74
C LEU A 166 22.75 20.40 15.38
N GLN A 167 23.65 19.97 14.49
CA GLN A 167 24.87 20.69 14.16
C GLN A 167 24.85 21.30 12.74
N SER A 168 23.76 21.11 11.98
CA SER A 168 23.65 21.61 10.60
C SER A 168 23.00 23.00 10.48
N PHE A 169 22.77 23.71 11.59
CA PHE A 169 22.36 25.12 11.63
C PHE A 169 22.99 25.82 12.83
#